data_AF-C0HEL2-F1
#
_entry.id   AF-C0HEL2-F1
#
_cell.length_a   1.000
_cell.length_b   1.000
_cell.length_c   1.000
_cell.angle_alpha   90.00
_cell.angle_beta   90.00
_cell.angle_gamma   90.00
#
_symmetry.space_group_name_H-M   'P 1'
#
loop_
_entity.id
_entity.type
_entity.pdbx_description
1 polymer ?
#
loop_
_entity_poly.entity_id
_entity_poly.type
_entity_poly.pdbx_seq_one_letter_code
_entity_poly.pdbx_strand_id
1 'polypeptide(L)'
;MAEIPVIDLRLAGSSPDESARLRDACERLGCFRVTGHGAPAGLLADMKAAVRALFDLPDDAKRRNADVIPGSGYVAPCPANPLYEAFGLLDAAAPADVDAFCARLDAPPKVRLVTLTHAHVPAQKKRAFS
;
A
#
# COMPACT_ATOMS: atom_id res chain seq x y z
N MET A 1 27.19 1.71 -10.46
CA MET A 1 25.86 1.32 -9.93
C MET A 1 25.23 2.59 -9.37
N ALA A 2 24.05 2.99 -9.83
CA ALA A 2 23.39 4.18 -9.29
C ALA A 2 22.80 3.86 -7.92
N GLU A 3 23.08 4.68 -6.92
CA GLU A 3 22.49 4.55 -5.59
C GLU A 3 21.07 5.12 -5.58
N ILE A 4 20.12 4.44 -4.91
CA ILE A 4 18.73 4.91 -4.82
C ILE A 4 18.64 6.05 -3.80
N PRO A 5 18.22 7.27 -4.19
CA PRO A 5 18.12 8.40 -3.29
C PRO A 5 17.15 8.15 -2.14
N VAL A 6 17.49 8.66 -0.96
CA VAL A 6 16.59 8.70 0.20
C VAL A 6 16.13 10.15 0.40
N ILE A 7 14.81 10.35 0.35
CA ILE A 7 14.13 11.66 0.45
C ILE A 7 13.41 11.76 1.80
N ASP A 8 13.60 12.86 2.52
CA ASP A 8 12.84 13.17 3.74
C ASP A 8 11.59 13.99 3.40
N LEU A 9 10.40 13.38 3.53
CA LEU A 9 9.13 14.03 3.22
C LEU A 9 8.76 15.15 4.22
N ARG A 10 9.43 15.25 5.36
CA ARG A 10 9.26 16.39 6.28
C ARG A 10 9.93 17.65 5.74
N LEU A 11 10.98 17.48 4.93
CA LEU A 11 11.76 18.56 4.34
C LEU A 11 11.32 18.84 2.90
N ALA A 12 10.86 17.82 2.16
CA ALA A 12 10.30 18.00 0.83
C ALA A 12 9.12 18.99 0.87
N GLY A 13 9.24 20.10 0.13
CA GLY A 13 8.28 21.20 0.12
C GLY A 13 8.57 22.36 1.07
N SER A 14 9.45 22.17 2.07
CA SER A 14 9.93 23.25 2.96
C SER A 14 11.40 23.61 2.73
N SER A 15 12.19 22.66 2.23
CA SER A 15 13.59 22.84 1.81
C SER A 15 13.68 22.83 0.28
N PRO A 16 14.23 23.89 -0.36
CA PRO A 16 14.51 23.91 -1.79
C PRO A 16 15.43 22.75 -2.22
N ASP A 17 16.45 22.45 -1.42
CA ASP A 17 17.43 21.40 -1.72
C ASP A 17 16.79 20.02 -1.73
N GLU A 18 15.97 19.70 -0.72
CA GLU A 18 15.31 18.39 -0.66
C GLU A 18 14.28 18.24 -1.79
N SER A 19 13.59 19.33 -2.15
CA SER A 19 12.65 19.36 -3.26
C SER A 19 13.35 19.17 -4.61
N ALA A 20 14.54 19.74 -4.78
CA ALA A 20 15.37 19.52 -5.96
C ALA A 20 15.86 18.07 -6.05
N ARG A 21 16.28 17.47 -4.93
CA ARG A 21 16.66 16.05 -4.86
C ARG A 21 15.51 15.12 -5.22
N LEU A 22 14.30 15.41 -4.74
CA LEU A 22 13.09 14.66 -5.11
C LEU A 22 12.83 14.74 -6.62
N ARG A 23 12.88 15.94 -7.21
CA ARG A 23 12.70 16.14 -8.65
C ARG A 23 13.74 15.36 -9.46
N ASP A 24 15.01 15.49 -9.11
CA ASP A 24 16.12 14.82 -9.78
C ASP A 24 15.95 13.28 -9.75
N ALA A 25 15.54 12.72 -8.60
CA ALA A 25 15.26 11.31 -8.47
C ALA A 25 14.11 10.84 -9.39
N CYS A 26 13.05 11.64 -9.51
CA CYS A 26 11.95 11.39 -10.44
C CYS A 26 12.41 11.42 -11.91
N GLU A 27 13.20 12.44 -12.29
CA GLU A 27 13.60 12.67 -13.68
C GLU A 27 14.67 11.69 -14.17
N ARG A 28 15.60 11.30 -13.29
CA ARG A 28 16.76 10.47 -13.69
C ARG A 28 16.59 8.98 -13.44
N LEU A 29 16.01 8.61 -12.30
CA LEU A 29 15.90 7.21 -11.87
C LEU A 29 14.47 6.68 -11.91
N GLY A 30 13.48 7.56 -11.79
CA GLY A 30 12.07 7.19 -11.65
C GLY A 30 11.75 6.46 -10.33
N CYS A 31 12.71 6.34 -9.40
CA CYS A 31 12.51 5.69 -8.10
C CYS A 31 13.37 6.31 -7.00
N PHE A 32 12.86 6.28 -5.77
CA PHE A 32 13.52 6.77 -4.55
C PHE A 32 12.90 6.11 -3.31
N ARG A 33 13.62 6.16 -2.19
CA ARG A 33 13.11 5.77 -0.87
C ARG A 33 12.64 7.01 -0.12
N VAL A 34 11.61 6.86 0.70
CA VAL A 34 11.10 7.96 1.53
C VAL A 34 11.32 7.70 3.02
N THR A 35 11.59 8.76 3.76
CA THR A 35 11.59 8.82 5.22
C THR A 35 10.70 9.98 5.67
N GLY A 36 10.35 10.06 6.96
CA GLY A 36 9.50 11.14 7.45
C GLY A 36 8.06 11.13 6.89
N HIS A 37 7.62 10.00 6.31
CA HIS A 37 6.33 9.85 5.62
C HIS A 37 5.11 9.81 6.56
N GLY A 38 5.31 9.91 7.88
CA GLY A 38 4.22 10.05 8.86
C GLY A 38 3.48 8.76 9.22
N ALA A 39 3.81 7.62 8.62
CA ALA A 39 3.19 6.33 8.97
C ALA A 39 3.84 5.76 10.25
N PRO A 40 3.08 5.51 11.33
CA PRO A 40 3.62 4.94 12.56
C PRO A 40 4.19 3.54 12.33
N ALA A 41 5.35 3.24 12.93
CA ALA A 41 5.99 1.91 12.78
C ALA A 41 5.10 0.76 13.26
N GLY A 42 4.32 0.98 14.35
CA GLY A 42 3.36 0.00 14.85
C GLY A 42 2.26 -0.33 13.83
N LEU A 43 1.73 0.69 13.13
CA LEU A 43 0.72 0.50 12.10
C LEU A 43 1.26 -0.27 10.89
N LEU A 44 2.51 -0.01 10.48
CA LEU A 44 3.16 -0.78 9.40
C LEU A 44 3.39 -2.24 9.80
N ALA A 45 3.76 -2.50 11.07
CA ALA A 45 3.91 -3.85 11.60
C ALA A 45 2.57 -4.60 11.66
N ASP A 46 1.51 -3.93 12.11
CA ASP A 46 0.16 -4.47 12.12
C ASP A 46 -0.34 -4.75 10.70
N MET A 47 -0.09 -3.86 9.74
CA MET A 47 -0.47 -4.07 8.33
C MET A 47 0.28 -5.27 7.74
N LYS A 48 1.57 -5.42 8.04
CA LYS A 48 2.35 -6.60 7.63
C LYS A 48 1.78 -7.90 8.20
N ALA A 49 1.32 -7.89 9.45
CA ALA A 49 0.67 -9.03 10.07
C ALA A 49 -0.71 -9.32 9.45
N ALA A 50 -1.50 -8.29 9.17
CA ALA A 50 -2.80 -8.40 8.52
C ALA A 50 -2.69 -9.01 7.11
N VAL A 51 -1.71 -8.55 6.31
CA VAL A 51 -1.45 -9.09 4.96
C VAL A 51 -1.06 -10.56 5.03
N ARG A 52 -0.21 -10.97 5.98
CA ARG A 52 0.12 -12.40 6.18
C ARG A 52 -1.11 -13.23 6.53
N ALA A 53 -1.93 -12.75 7.46
CA ALA A 53 -3.16 -13.44 7.84
C ALA A 53 -4.13 -13.64 6.65
N LEU A 54 -4.14 -12.73 5.68
CA LEU A 54 -4.93 -12.88 4.45
C LEU A 54 -4.38 -13.97 3.52
N PHE A 55 -3.06 -14.09 3.38
CA PHE A 55 -2.43 -15.10 2.55
C PHE A 55 -2.43 -16.50 3.18
N ASP A 56 -2.47 -16.57 4.51
CA ASP A 56 -2.62 -17.81 5.29
C ASP A 56 -4.06 -18.37 5.27
N LEU A 57 -5.02 -17.63 4.69
CA LEU A 57 -6.39 -18.14 4.52
C LEU A 57 -6.42 -19.36 3.56
N PRO A 58 -7.35 -20.30 3.77
CA PRO A 58 -7.60 -21.38 2.83
C PRO A 58 -7.82 -20.89 1.39
N ASP A 59 -7.35 -21.64 0.41
CA ASP A 59 -7.43 -21.24 -1.00
C ASP A 59 -8.85 -20.98 -1.49
N ASP A 60 -9.84 -21.74 -1.01
CA ASP A 60 -11.25 -21.51 -1.30
C ASP A 60 -11.72 -20.15 -0.75
N ALA A 61 -11.26 -19.76 0.44
CA ALA A 61 -11.56 -18.46 1.03
C ALA A 61 -10.94 -17.31 0.24
N LYS A 62 -9.68 -17.43 -0.17
CA LYS A 62 -9.01 -16.42 -1.01
C LYS A 62 -9.75 -16.25 -2.35
N ARG A 63 -10.18 -17.37 -2.97
CA ARG A 63 -10.91 -17.39 -4.24
C ARG A 63 -12.33 -16.81 -4.18
N ARG A 64 -12.98 -16.75 -3.01
CA ARG A 64 -14.25 -16.00 -2.86
C ARG A 64 -14.11 -14.51 -3.18
N ASN A 65 -12.88 -14.00 -3.13
CA ASN A 65 -12.58 -12.61 -3.46
C ASN A 65 -12.02 -12.43 -4.88
N ALA A 66 -12.13 -13.42 -5.78
CA ALA A 66 -11.77 -13.26 -7.19
C ALA A 66 -12.81 -12.38 -7.93
N ASP A 67 -12.34 -11.62 -8.92
CA ASP A 67 -13.16 -10.89 -9.90
C ASP A 67 -14.21 -9.94 -9.29
N VAL A 68 -13.83 -9.19 -8.23
CA VAL A 68 -14.74 -8.22 -7.58
C VAL A 68 -15.04 -7.04 -8.51
N ILE A 69 -13.99 -6.51 -9.16
CA ILE A 69 -13.98 -5.46 -10.19
C ILE A 69 -12.77 -5.76 -11.10
N PRO A 70 -12.76 -5.41 -12.41
CA PRO A 70 -11.56 -5.53 -13.24
C PRO A 70 -10.34 -4.89 -12.57
N GLY A 71 -9.33 -5.70 -12.25
CA GLY A 71 -8.09 -5.25 -11.59
C GLY A 71 -8.09 -5.28 -10.06
N SER A 72 -9.14 -5.79 -9.40
CA SER A 72 -9.19 -6.00 -7.95
C SER A 72 -9.47 -7.46 -7.58
N GLY A 73 -9.37 -7.77 -6.28
CA GLY A 73 -9.62 -9.11 -5.76
C GLY A 73 -8.39 -9.99 -5.66
N TYR A 74 -8.61 -11.29 -5.47
CA TYR A 74 -7.55 -12.28 -5.37
C TYR A 74 -7.01 -12.67 -6.74
N VAL A 75 -5.69 -12.60 -6.89
CA VAL A 75 -4.94 -13.10 -8.05
C VAL A 75 -4.20 -14.35 -7.60
N ALA A 76 -4.64 -15.51 -8.08
CA ALA A 76 -4.00 -16.78 -7.80
C ALA A 76 -2.73 -16.96 -8.68
N PRO A 77 -1.76 -17.77 -8.23
CA PRO A 77 -0.64 -18.17 -9.06
C PRO A 77 -1.11 -18.82 -10.35
N CYS A 78 -0.43 -18.51 -11.45
CA CYS A 78 -0.76 -19.02 -12.78
C CYS A 78 0.51 -19.53 -13.49
N PRO A 79 0.41 -20.30 -14.58
CA PRO A 79 1.59 -20.83 -15.26
C PRO A 79 2.61 -19.76 -15.69
N ALA A 80 2.17 -18.54 -15.99
CA ALA A 80 3.06 -17.43 -16.32
C ALA A 80 3.76 -16.85 -15.08
N ASN A 81 3.12 -16.89 -13.90
CA ASN A 81 3.63 -16.38 -12.63
C ASN A 81 3.35 -17.38 -11.49
N PRO A 82 4.08 -18.51 -11.44
CA PRO A 82 3.75 -19.63 -10.54
C PRO A 82 4.03 -19.34 -9.06
N LEU A 83 4.81 -18.30 -8.76
CA LEU A 83 5.18 -17.90 -7.39
C LEU A 83 4.49 -16.62 -6.92
N TYR A 84 3.58 -16.06 -7.73
CA TYR A 84 2.93 -14.79 -7.44
C TYR A 84 1.48 -15.01 -7.04
N GLU A 85 1.11 -14.53 -5.86
CA GLU A 85 -0.27 -14.32 -5.45
C GLU A 85 -0.44 -12.88 -4.96
N ALA A 86 -1.65 -12.33 -5.10
CA ALA A 86 -1.94 -10.97 -4.66
C ALA A 86 -3.39 -10.76 -4.28
N PHE A 87 -3.62 -9.71 -3.48
CA PHE A 87 -4.93 -9.12 -3.26
C PHE A 87 -4.91 -7.67 -3.73
N GLY A 88 -5.83 -7.31 -4.62
CA GLY A 88 -6.09 -5.94 -5.04
C GLY A 88 -7.33 -5.38 -4.36
N LEU A 89 -7.23 -4.14 -3.89
CA LEU A 89 -8.37 -3.34 -3.43
C LEU A 89 -8.36 -2.02 -4.20
N LEU A 90 -9.47 -1.70 -4.86
CA LEU A 90 -9.53 -0.55 -5.78
C LEU A 90 -9.49 0.78 -5.03
N ASP A 91 -10.41 1.00 -4.10
CA ASP A 91 -10.39 2.15 -3.20
C ASP A 91 -10.19 1.70 -1.75
N ALA A 92 -8.94 1.70 -1.30
CA ALA A 92 -8.61 1.37 0.08
C ALA A 92 -9.00 2.46 1.08
N ALA A 93 -9.30 3.68 0.61
CA ALA A 93 -9.74 4.78 1.47
C ALA A 93 -11.26 4.77 1.69
N ALA A 94 -12.03 4.16 0.79
CA ALA A 94 -13.47 3.98 0.96
C ALA A 94 -13.80 2.89 2.00
N PRO A 95 -14.45 3.21 3.14
CA PRO A 95 -14.80 2.21 4.14
C PRO A 95 -15.67 1.08 3.61
N ALA A 96 -16.62 1.40 2.72
CA ALA A 96 -17.50 0.42 2.10
C ALA A 96 -16.73 -0.63 1.28
N ASP A 97 -15.67 -0.23 0.57
CA ASP A 97 -14.88 -1.12 -0.27
C ASP A 97 -13.99 -2.03 0.59
N VAL A 98 -13.37 -1.49 1.65
CA VAL A 98 -12.62 -2.30 2.62
C VAL A 98 -13.53 -3.29 3.34
N ASP A 99 -14.74 -2.86 3.70
CA ASP A 99 -15.74 -3.70 4.38
C ASP A 99 -16.20 -4.84 3.46
N ALA A 100 -16.51 -4.55 2.20
CA ALA A 100 -16.89 -5.55 1.21
C ALA A 100 -15.75 -6.55 0.96
N PHE A 101 -14.51 -6.07 0.83
CA PHE A 101 -13.32 -6.91 0.71
C PHE A 101 -13.15 -7.85 1.91
N CYS A 102 -13.22 -7.32 3.13
CA CYS A 102 -13.07 -8.12 4.34
C CYS A 102 -14.21 -9.14 4.50
N ALA A 103 -15.44 -8.76 4.16
CA ALA A 103 -16.60 -9.66 4.24
C ALA A 103 -16.50 -10.85 3.28
N ARG A 104 -16.04 -10.64 2.04
CA ARG A 104 -15.85 -11.72 1.06
C ARG A 104 -14.81 -12.75 1.50
N LEU A 105 -13.76 -12.28 2.18
CA LEU A 105 -12.68 -13.12 2.69
C LEU A 105 -13.00 -13.80 4.02
N ASP A 106 -14.10 -13.41 4.69
CA ASP A 106 -14.33 -13.71 6.10
C ASP A 106 -13.11 -13.33 6.97
N ALA A 107 -12.54 -12.16 6.66
CA ALA A 107 -11.30 -11.70 7.27
C ALA A 107 -11.53 -11.27 8.73
N PRO A 108 -10.56 -11.50 9.64
CA PRO A 108 -10.68 -11.08 11.02
C PRO A 108 -10.94 -9.57 11.16
N PRO A 109 -11.74 -9.11 12.14
CA PRO A 109 -12.03 -7.68 12.33
C PRO A 109 -10.79 -6.79 12.46
N LYS A 110 -9.68 -7.34 12.98
CA LYS A 110 -8.39 -6.64 13.07
C LYS A 110 -7.83 -6.26 11.69
N VAL A 111 -7.99 -7.12 10.67
CA VAL A 111 -7.51 -6.86 9.30
C VAL A 111 -8.22 -5.64 8.71
N ARG A 112 -9.54 -5.59 8.87
CA ARG A 112 -10.37 -4.46 8.44
C ARG A 112 -9.93 -3.14 9.07
N LEU A 113 -9.80 -3.11 10.40
CA LEU A 113 -9.41 -1.90 11.15
C LEU A 113 -8.04 -1.39 10.71
N VAL A 114 -7.06 -2.29 10.59
CA VAL A 114 -5.69 -1.94 10.23
C VAL A 114 -5.61 -1.45 8.78
N THR A 115 -6.35 -2.08 7.86
CA THR A 115 -6.40 -1.68 6.44
C THR A 115 -6.97 -0.27 6.30
N LEU A 116 -8.08 0.03 6.96
CA LEU A 116 -8.67 1.38 6.97
C LEU A 116 -7.72 2.40 7.58
N THR A 117 -7.12 2.08 8.72
CA THR A 117 -6.19 3.00 9.41
C THR A 117 -4.98 3.30 8.54
N HIS A 118 -4.43 2.27 7.88
CA HIS A 118 -3.29 2.42 6.96
C HIS A 118 -3.64 3.28 5.74
N ALA A 119 -4.81 3.07 5.12
CA ALA A 119 -5.25 3.83 3.95
C ALA A 119 -5.48 5.32 4.25
N HIS A 120 -5.82 5.65 5.50
CA HIS A 120 -6.04 7.02 5.96
C HIS A 120 -4.80 7.68 6.55
N VAL A 121 -3.64 7.02 6.56
CA VAL A 121 -2.38 7.70 6.92
C VAL A 121 -2.25 8.88 5.96
N PRO A 122 -2.26 10.12 6.47
CA PRO A 122 -2.10 11.27 5.61
C PRO A 122 -0.71 11.18 4.99
N ALA A 123 -0.64 10.81 3.71
CA ALA A 123 0.49 11.17 2.89
C ALA A 123 0.63 12.67 3.05
N GLN A 124 1.74 13.15 3.61
CA GLN A 124 2.03 14.57 3.90
C GLN A 124 1.51 15.42 2.72
N LYS A 125 0.29 15.93 2.87
CA LYS A 125 -0.53 16.32 1.72
C LYS A 125 -0.08 17.74 1.37
N LYS A 126 0.72 17.83 0.31
CA LYS A 126 0.93 18.99 -0.58
C LYS A 126 0.61 20.35 0.05
N ARG A 127 1.52 20.90 0.87
CA ARG A 127 1.76 22.34 0.89
C ARG A 127 3.09 22.63 0.22
N ALA A 128 3.14 22.41 -1.08
CA ALA A 128 4.19 22.91 -1.96
C ALA A 128 3.59 22.90 -3.36
N PHE A 129 3.71 24.03 -4.06
CA PHE A 129 2.96 24.44 -5.26
C PHE A 129 1.61 25.12 -4.97
N SER A 130 1.69 26.27 -4.32
CA SER A 130 1.24 27.55 -4.88
C SER A 130 2.28 28.61 -4.58
#